data_AF-A0A7S0WEM5-F1
#
_entry.id   AF-A0A7S0WEM5-F1
#
_cell.length_a   1.000
_cell.length_b   1.000
_cell.length_c   1.000
_cell.angle_alpha   90.00
_cell.angle_beta   90.00
_cell.angle_gamma   90.00
#
_symmetry.space_group_name_H-M   'P 1'
#
loop_
_entity.id
_entity.type
_entity.pdbx_description
1 polymer ?
#
loop_
_entity_poly.entity_id
_entity_poly.type
_entity_poly.pdbx_seq_one_letter_code
_entity_poly.pdbx_strand_id
1 'polypeptide(L)'
;LALMSSVRRASSTARKQTHTLTRTFVCALTLRLVLIVWGTYQDTHFAVKYTDIDYVVYTDAARHVTQHRSPYARATYRYTPLLAIALTPNVFVHEAFGKVVFSALDVLVGAFIAKLCIARGFSEKMSKYAAWAWLFNPFTCTISTRGSCEAITGALML
;
A
#
# COMPACT_ATOMS: atom_id res chain seq x y z
N LEU A 1 -32.29 -28.16 19.23
CA LEU A 1 -32.36 -26.69 19.42
C LEU A 1 -31.01 -26.05 19.75
N ALA A 2 -30.22 -26.56 20.71
CA ALA A 2 -28.91 -25.98 21.08
C ALA A 2 -27.88 -25.95 19.94
N LEU A 3 -27.75 -27.02 19.15
CA LEU A 3 -26.84 -27.12 18.01
C LEU A 3 -27.15 -26.08 16.91
N MET A 4 -28.44 -25.89 16.58
CA MET A 4 -28.87 -24.88 15.59
C MET A 4 -28.65 -23.45 16.08
N SER A 5 -28.77 -23.20 17.40
CA SER A 5 -28.46 -21.89 17.99
C SER A 5 -26.96 -21.58 18.00
N SER A 6 -26.11 -22.59 18.16
CA SER A 6 -24.65 -22.48 18.10
C SER A 6 -24.16 -22.17 16.67
N VAL A 7 -24.70 -22.88 15.67
CA VAL A 7 -24.41 -22.64 14.25
C VAL A 7 -24.88 -21.26 13.79
N ARG A 8 -26.05 -20.80 14.25
CA ARG A 8 -26.54 -19.44 13.98
C ARG A 8 -25.70 -18.35 14.67
N ARG A 9 -25.18 -18.62 15.88
CA ARG A 9 -24.22 -17.72 16.55
C ARG A 9 -22.90 -17.63 15.79
N ALA A 10 -22.29 -18.77 15.46
CA ALA A 10 -21.01 -18.82 14.74
C ALA A 10 -21.07 -18.10 13.38
N SER A 11 -22.15 -18.31 12.61
CA SER A 11 -22.37 -17.62 11.33
C SER A 11 -22.60 -16.11 11.49
N SER A 12 -23.30 -15.66 12.55
CA SER A 12 -23.49 -14.24 12.83
C SER A 12 -22.20 -13.53 13.27
N THR A 13 -21.35 -14.21 14.04
CA THR A 13 -20.06 -13.70 14.51
C THR A 13 -19.07 -13.59 13.35
N ALA A 14 -18.97 -14.62 12.52
CA ALA A 14 -18.14 -14.61 11.31
C ALA A 14 -18.53 -13.47 10.36
N ARG A 15 -19.84 -13.24 10.15
CA ARG A 15 -20.32 -12.15 9.30
C ARG A 15 -19.97 -10.76 9.87
N LYS A 16 -20.12 -10.54 11.18
CA LYS A 16 -19.75 -9.28 11.84
C LYS A 16 -18.24 -9.01 11.79
N GLN A 17 -17.45 -10.06 11.90
CA GLN A 17 -15.99 -10.01 11.84
C GLN A 17 -15.49 -9.62 10.44
N THR A 18 -16.04 -10.22 9.39
CA THR A 18 -15.74 -9.84 7.99
C THR A 18 -16.05 -8.37 7.74
N HIS A 19 -17.21 -7.87 8.16
CA HIS A 19 -17.56 -6.45 7.99
C HIS A 19 -16.60 -5.51 8.72
N THR A 20 -16.10 -5.89 9.90
CA THR A 20 -15.17 -5.06 10.68
C THR A 20 -13.80 -4.98 10.01
N LEU A 21 -13.33 -6.09 9.43
CA LEU A 21 -12.07 -6.13 8.68
C LEU A 21 -12.17 -5.33 7.38
N THR A 22 -13.27 -5.47 6.62
CA THR A 22 -13.48 -4.67 5.41
C THR A 22 -13.44 -3.18 5.71
N ARG A 23 -14.12 -2.73 6.77
CA ARG A 23 -14.08 -1.32 7.20
C ARG A 23 -12.67 -0.86 7.56
N THR A 24 -11.87 -1.71 8.22
CA THR A 24 -10.48 -1.40 8.55
C THR A 24 -9.64 -1.12 7.30
N PHE A 25 -9.70 -2.01 6.31
CA PHE A 25 -8.93 -1.85 5.07
C PHE A 25 -9.42 -0.68 4.22
N VAL A 26 -10.73 -0.45 4.17
CA VAL A 26 -11.30 0.74 3.50
C VAL A 26 -10.79 2.01 4.18
N CYS A 27 -10.87 2.13 5.51
CA CYS A 27 -10.34 3.30 6.23
C CYS A 27 -8.83 3.49 5.99
N ALA A 28 -8.04 2.41 6.00
CA ALA A 28 -6.60 2.48 5.75
C ALA A 28 -6.29 2.98 4.32
N LEU A 29 -7.03 2.50 3.32
CA LEU A 29 -6.88 2.93 1.94
C LEU A 29 -7.33 4.39 1.75
N THR A 30 -8.48 4.77 2.31
CA THR A 30 -8.96 6.16 2.27
C THR A 30 -7.95 7.11 2.90
N LEU A 31 -7.37 6.75 4.06
CA LEU A 31 -6.32 7.54 4.69
C LEU A 31 -5.12 7.74 3.75
N ARG A 32 -4.68 6.69 3.04
CA ARG A 32 -3.57 6.78 2.08
C ARG A 32 -3.91 7.69 0.90
N LEU A 33 -5.12 7.59 0.36
CA LEU A 33 -5.58 8.49 -0.71
C LEU A 33 -5.60 9.95 -0.27
N VAL A 34 -6.11 10.23 0.94
CA VAL A 34 -6.08 11.59 1.52
C VAL A 34 -4.65 12.09 1.67
N LEU A 35 -3.73 11.26 2.16
CA LEU A 35 -2.32 11.61 2.29
C LEU A 35 -1.62 11.83 0.94
N ILE A 36 -1.99 11.10 -0.11
CA ILE A 36 -1.48 11.34 -1.47
C ILE A 36 -1.92 12.71 -1.98
N VAL A 37 -3.22 13.05 -1.82
CA VAL A 37 -3.75 14.36 -2.20
C VAL A 37 -3.08 15.48 -1.40
N TRP A 38 -2.95 15.30 -0.08
CA TRP A 38 -2.22 16.21 0.78
C TRP A 38 -0.76 16.38 0.34
N GLY A 39 -0.09 15.27 0.01
CA GLY A 39 1.29 15.28 -0.48
C GLY A 39 1.44 16.11 -1.75
N THR A 40 0.53 15.97 -2.70
CA THR A 40 0.51 16.80 -3.93
C THR A 40 0.31 18.29 -3.62
N TYR A 41 -0.56 18.62 -2.67
CA TYR A 41 -0.72 19.99 -2.21
C TYR A 41 0.57 20.52 -1.54
N GLN A 42 1.18 19.74 -0.66
CA GLN A 42 2.43 20.11 0.00
C GLN A 42 3.56 20.31 -1.02
N ASP A 43 3.69 19.42 -2.00
CA ASP A 43 4.71 19.50 -3.04
C ASP A 43 4.61 20.76 -3.89
N THR A 44 3.43 21.36 -4.01
CA THR A 44 3.21 22.59 -4.79
C THR A 44 3.36 23.86 -3.96
N HIS A 45 3.09 23.82 -2.64
CA HIS A 45 3.04 25.02 -1.79
C HIS A 45 4.24 25.18 -0.85
N PHE A 46 4.98 24.10 -0.58
CA PHE A 46 6.06 24.10 0.42
C PHE A 46 7.43 23.86 -0.22
N ALA A 47 8.47 24.39 0.43
CA ALA A 47 9.85 24.16 0.03
C ALA A 47 10.27 22.69 0.25
N VAL A 48 9.87 22.11 1.39
CA VAL A 48 10.13 20.70 1.71
C VAL A 48 9.06 19.84 1.05
N LYS A 49 9.48 19.03 0.09
CA LYS A 49 8.61 18.12 -0.67
C LYS A 49 8.20 16.93 0.20
N TYR A 50 6.94 16.54 0.04
CA TYR A 50 6.40 15.29 0.56
C TYR A 50 6.91 14.12 -0.28
N THR A 51 6.78 14.20 -1.61
CA THR A 51 7.14 13.11 -2.52
C THR A 51 8.59 12.66 -2.34
N ASP A 52 8.80 11.34 -2.34
CA ASP A 52 10.13 10.77 -2.30
C ASP A 52 10.91 11.10 -3.59
N ILE A 53 12.20 11.43 -3.43
CA ILE A 53 13.07 11.71 -4.57
C ILE A 53 13.18 10.48 -5.48
N ASP A 54 13.17 9.28 -4.90
CA ASP A 54 13.25 8.05 -5.68
C ASP A 54 12.00 7.89 -6.55
N TYR A 55 10.83 8.37 -6.10
CA TYR A 55 9.60 8.33 -6.91
C TYR A 55 9.69 9.20 -8.19
N VAL A 56 10.38 10.33 -8.10
CA VAL A 56 10.69 11.17 -9.28
C VAL A 56 11.64 10.42 -10.22
N VAL A 57 12.68 9.79 -9.67
CA VAL A 57 13.64 9.00 -10.45
C VAL A 57 12.95 7.81 -11.15
N TYR A 58 11.97 7.16 -10.50
CA TYR A 58 11.17 6.11 -11.14
C TYR A 58 10.34 6.63 -12.31
N THR A 59 9.71 7.78 -12.13
CA THR A 59 8.83 8.40 -13.12
C THR A 59 9.62 8.89 -14.34
N ASP A 60 10.82 9.43 -14.12
CA ASP A 60 11.74 9.79 -15.19
C ASP A 60 12.22 8.56 -15.96
N ALA A 61 12.60 7.49 -15.26
CA ALA A 61 13.00 6.23 -15.89
C ALA A 61 11.85 5.59 -16.67
N ALA A 62 10.62 5.65 -16.14
CA ALA A 62 9.41 5.23 -16.85
C ALA A 62 9.22 6.06 -18.13
N ARG A 63 9.48 7.37 -18.11
CA ARG A 63 9.46 8.23 -19.30
C ARG A 63 10.47 7.78 -20.36
N HIS A 64 11.68 7.39 -19.97
CA HIS A 64 12.63 6.78 -20.91
C HIS A 64 12.07 5.49 -21.54
N VAL A 65 11.45 4.62 -20.75
CA VAL A 65 10.80 3.38 -21.26
C VAL A 65 9.71 3.73 -22.28
N THR A 66 8.85 4.74 -22.00
CA THR A 66 7.81 5.17 -22.95
C THR A 66 8.35 5.71 -24.28
N GLN A 67 9.61 6.13 -24.31
CA GLN A 67 10.31 6.63 -25.49
C GLN A 67 11.18 5.54 -26.16
N HIS A 68 10.96 4.27 -25.83
CA HIS A 68 11.77 3.13 -26.29
C HIS A 68 13.27 3.24 -25.93
N ARG A 69 13.59 3.94 -24.83
CA ARG A 69 14.95 4.07 -24.31
C ARG A 69 15.11 3.20 -23.06
N SER A 70 16.36 2.91 -22.72
CA SER A 70 16.68 2.21 -21.47
C SER A 70 16.28 3.07 -20.25
N PRO A 71 15.63 2.49 -19.21
CA PRO A 71 15.36 3.22 -17.97
C PRO A 71 16.66 3.67 -17.27
N TYR A 72 17.76 2.95 -17.48
CA TYR A 72 19.08 3.30 -16.95
C TYR A 72 19.72 4.51 -17.64
N ALA A 73 19.12 5.04 -18.72
CA ALA A 73 19.51 6.32 -19.28
C ALA A 73 19.20 7.48 -18.32
N ARG A 74 18.28 7.27 -17.36
CA ARG A 74 18.08 8.20 -16.25
C ARG A 74 19.24 8.08 -15.27
N ALA A 75 19.99 9.16 -15.10
CA ALA A 75 21.01 9.25 -14.05
C ALA A 75 20.40 8.89 -12.69
N THR A 76 21.18 8.18 -11.86
CA THR A 76 20.80 7.68 -10.51
C THR A 76 19.66 6.65 -10.44
N TYR A 77 19.16 6.15 -11.57
CA TYR A 77 18.21 5.03 -11.56
C TYR A 77 18.95 3.70 -11.25
N ARG A 78 18.66 3.11 -10.09
CA ARG A 78 19.31 1.89 -9.56
C ARG A 78 18.36 0.71 -9.33
N TYR A 79 17.12 0.84 -9.78
CA TYR A 79 16.06 -0.14 -9.53
C TYR A 79 15.89 -1.06 -10.73
N THR A 80 15.11 -2.12 -10.58
CA THR A 80 14.89 -3.08 -11.67
C THR A 80 14.21 -2.41 -12.87
N PRO A 81 14.48 -2.81 -14.12
CA PRO A 81 13.79 -2.26 -15.29
C PRO A 81 12.28 -2.51 -15.23
N LEU A 82 11.88 -3.63 -14.61
CA LEU A 82 10.49 -4.01 -14.41
C LEU A 82 9.71 -2.95 -13.60
N LEU A 83 10.35 -2.32 -12.60
CA LEU A 83 9.71 -1.24 -11.84
C LEU A 83 9.40 -0.03 -12.73
N ALA A 84 10.35 0.41 -13.55
CA ALA A 84 10.13 1.52 -14.50
C ALA A 84 9.03 1.18 -15.52
N ILE A 85 9.00 -0.05 -16.04
CA ILE A 85 7.95 -0.52 -16.95
C ILE A 85 6.58 -0.48 -16.27
N ALA A 86 6.47 -1.04 -15.05
CA ALA A 86 5.23 -1.05 -14.28
C ALA A 86 4.71 0.35 -13.95
N LEU A 87 5.60 1.33 -13.87
CA LEU A 87 5.28 2.74 -13.60
C LEU A 87 5.09 3.60 -14.85
N THR A 88 5.14 3.03 -16.06
CA THR A 88 4.78 3.78 -17.29
C THR A 88 3.41 4.47 -17.25
N PRO A 89 2.38 3.97 -16.53
CA PRO A 89 1.14 4.72 -16.38
C PRO A 89 1.29 6.02 -15.58
N ASN A 90 2.39 6.24 -14.84
CA ASN A 90 2.69 7.57 -14.26
C ASN A 90 2.78 8.65 -15.33
N VAL A 91 3.22 8.28 -16.55
CA VAL A 91 3.41 9.20 -17.68
C VAL A 91 2.12 9.38 -18.47
N PHE A 92 1.36 8.29 -18.68
CA PHE A 92 0.19 8.30 -19.56
C PHE A 92 -1.14 8.65 -18.85
N VAL A 93 -1.27 8.32 -17.57
CA VAL A 93 -2.52 8.44 -16.82
C VAL A 93 -2.45 9.57 -15.81
N HIS A 94 -1.55 9.44 -14.82
CA HIS A 94 -1.33 10.47 -13.79
C HIS A 94 -0.06 10.17 -13.02
N GLU A 95 0.71 11.20 -12.67
CA GLU A 95 1.95 11.07 -11.89
C GLU A 95 1.77 10.42 -10.50
N ALA A 96 0.54 10.22 -10.03
CA ALA A 96 0.25 9.64 -8.72
C ALA A 96 -0.07 8.14 -8.80
N PHE A 97 -0.14 7.57 -10.00
CA PHE A 97 -0.51 6.17 -10.22
C PHE A 97 0.34 5.22 -9.35
N GLY A 98 1.66 5.35 -9.41
CA GLY A 98 2.57 4.55 -8.60
C GLY A 98 2.35 4.71 -7.09
N LYS A 99 2.06 5.92 -6.58
CA LYS A 99 1.74 6.13 -5.16
C LYS A 99 0.49 5.37 -4.75
N VAL A 100 -0.53 5.33 -5.62
CA VAL A 100 -1.75 4.56 -5.37
C VAL A 100 -1.46 3.06 -5.35
N VAL A 101 -0.67 2.56 -6.31
CA VAL A 101 -0.25 1.15 -6.36
C VAL A 101 0.54 0.76 -5.12
N PHE A 102 1.55 1.55 -4.74
CA PHE A 102 2.37 1.28 -3.55
C PHE A 102 1.56 1.34 -2.26
N SER A 103 0.63 2.29 -2.16
CA SER A 103 -0.30 2.37 -1.02
C SER A 103 -1.24 1.16 -0.95
N ALA A 104 -1.73 0.66 -2.08
CA ALA A 104 -2.56 -0.53 -2.12
C ALA A 104 -1.78 -1.79 -1.70
N LEU A 105 -0.52 -1.91 -2.14
CA LEU A 105 0.38 -2.99 -1.72
C LEU A 105 0.72 -2.91 -0.23
N ASP A 106 0.93 -1.71 0.31
CA ASP A 106 1.16 -1.53 1.76
C ASP A 106 -0.06 -1.96 2.60
N VAL A 107 -1.28 -1.67 2.12
CA VAL A 107 -2.50 -2.17 2.75
C VAL A 107 -2.60 -3.70 2.65
N LEU A 108 -2.18 -4.28 1.52
CA LEU A 108 -2.13 -5.73 1.33
C LEU A 108 -1.13 -6.39 2.30
N VAL A 109 0.02 -5.77 2.55
CA VAL A 109 0.98 -6.23 3.58
C VAL A 109 0.32 -6.33 4.94
N GLY A 110 -0.50 -5.34 5.34
CA GLY A 110 -1.28 -5.41 6.58
C GLY A 110 -2.24 -6.62 6.62
N ALA A 111 -2.80 -7.02 5.47
CA ALA A 111 -3.61 -8.22 5.37
C ALA A 111 -2.78 -9.51 5.48
N PHE A 112 -1.58 -9.56 4.90
CA PHE A 112 -0.65 -10.68 5.06
C PHE A 112 -0.18 -10.84 6.49
N ILE A 113 0.12 -9.75 7.19
CA ILE A 113 0.45 -9.77 8.63
C ILE A 113 -0.68 -10.43 9.43
N ALA A 114 -1.93 -10.04 9.22
CA ALA A 114 -3.07 -10.67 9.89
C ALA A 114 -3.16 -12.17 9.60
N LYS A 115 -3.03 -12.57 8.33
CA LYS A 115 -3.08 -13.98 7.91
C LYS A 115 -1.93 -14.79 8.52
N LEU A 116 -0.72 -14.24 8.54
CA LEU A 116 0.45 -14.89 9.11
C LEU A 116 0.30 -15.09 10.62
N CYS A 117 -0.19 -14.08 11.35
CA CYS A 117 -0.47 -14.23 12.78
C CYS A 117 -1.48 -15.36 13.05
N ILE A 118 -2.57 -15.44 12.26
CA ILE A 118 -3.55 -16.52 12.38
C ILE A 118 -2.90 -17.88 12.06
N ALA A 119 -2.12 -17.97 10.99
CA ALA A 119 -1.44 -19.20 10.58
C ALA A 119 -0.41 -19.69 11.62
N ARG A 120 0.18 -18.77 12.39
CA ARG A 120 1.11 -19.08 13.49
C ARG A 120 0.42 -19.39 14.81
N GLY A 121 -0.91 -19.44 14.84
CA GLY A 121 -1.70 -19.79 16.03
C GLY A 121 -1.92 -18.64 17.02
N PHE A 122 -1.65 -17.39 16.64
CA PHE A 122 -1.98 -16.25 17.49
C PHE A 122 -3.50 -16.01 17.56
N SER A 123 -3.94 -15.44 18.69
CA SER A 123 -5.36 -15.09 18.86
C SER A 123 -5.81 -14.06 17.82
N GLU A 124 -7.07 -14.14 17.41
CA GLU A 124 -7.67 -13.20 16.45
C GLU A 124 -7.54 -11.73 16.89
N LYS A 125 -7.67 -11.47 18.19
CA LYS A 125 -7.49 -10.15 18.78
C LYS A 125 -6.06 -9.63 18.54
N MET A 126 -5.05 -10.46 18.76
CA MET A 126 -3.65 -10.10 18.52
C MET A 126 -3.38 -9.87 17.03
N SER A 127 -3.85 -10.76 16.16
CA SER A 127 -3.70 -10.63 14.69
C SER A 127 -4.32 -9.32 14.17
N LYS A 128 -5.47 -8.93 14.72
CA LYS A 128 -6.12 -7.66 14.39
C LYS A 128 -5.29 -6.45 14.83
N TYR A 129 -4.75 -6.48 16.05
CA TYR A 129 -3.90 -5.37 16.52
C TYR A 129 -2.59 -5.28 15.76
N ALA A 130 -1.98 -6.41 15.39
CA ALA A 130 -0.79 -6.43 14.55
C ALA A 130 -1.06 -5.77 13.18
N ALA A 131 -2.18 -6.11 12.55
CA ALA A 131 -2.59 -5.46 11.30
C ALA A 131 -2.87 -3.97 11.49
N TRP A 132 -3.54 -3.56 12.57
CA TRP A 132 -3.78 -2.14 12.85
C TRP A 132 -2.49 -1.36 13.09
N ALA A 133 -1.54 -1.97 13.82
CA ALA A 133 -0.23 -1.39 14.05
C ALA A 133 0.56 -1.21 12.75
N TRP A 134 0.32 -2.02 11.71
CA TRP A 134 0.88 -1.76 10.38
C TRP A 134 0.08 -0.71 9.59
N LEU A 135 -1.24 -0.89 9.49
CA LEU A 135 -2.12 -0.11 8.62
C LEU A 135 -2.25 1.36 9.05
N PHE A 136 -2.14 1.67 10.34
CA PHE A 136 -2.32 3.03 10.87
C PHE A 136 -1.05 3.62 11.48
N ASN A 137 0.10 2.99 11.26
CA ASN A 137 1.37 3.58 11.66
C ASN A 137 1.71 4.77 10.76
N PRO A 138 2.00 5.96 11.33
CA PRO A 138 2.31 7.15 10.54
C PRO A 138 3.53 6.96 9.62
N PHE A 139 4.51 6.15 10.01
CA PHE A 139 5.69 5.88 9.19
C PHE A 139 5.35 5.05 7.95
N THR A 140 4.63 3.93 8.09
CA THR A 140 4.23 3.07 6.95
C THR A 140 3.29 3.80 6.00
N CYS A 141 2.33 4.54 6.55
CA CYS A 141 1.44 5.40 5.78
C CYS A 141 2.27 6.38 4.96
N THR A 142 3.19 7.12 5.58
CA THR A 142 4.01 8.13 4.91
C THR A 142 4.95 7.52 3.86
N ILE A 143 5.64 6.40 4.15
CA ILE A 143 6.56 5.77 3.20
C ILE A 143 5.83 5.38 1.90
N SER A 144 4.67 4.73 2.03
CA SER A 144 3.91 4.26 0.86
C SER A 144 3.30 5.42 0.06
N THR A 145 2.73 6.43 0.72
CA THR A 145 2.08 7.57 0.07
C THR A 145 3.07 8.58 -0.52
N ARG A 146 4.30 8.66 0.01
CA ARG A 146 5.40 9.42 -0.61
C ARG A 146 5.88 8.81 -1.93
N GLY A 147 5.50 7.56 -2.23
CA GLY A 147 5.83 6.89 -3.48
C GLY A 147 7.01 5.92 -3.37
N SER A 148 7.34 5.44 -2.18
CA SER A 148 8.38 4.41 -2.04
C SER A 148 7.89 3.04 -2.51
N CYS A 149 8.74 2.31 -3.24
CA CYS A 149 8.45 0.97 -3.73
C CYS A 149 8.64 -0.14 -2.68
N GLU A 150 9.03 0.18 -1.45
CA GLU A 150 9.26 -0.78 -0.34
C GLU A 150 8.03 -1.69 -0.08
N ALA A 151 6.83 -1.17 -0.34
CA ALA A 151 5.59 -1.93 -0.24
C ALA A 151 5.55 -3.17 -1.16
N ILE A 152 6.25 -3.12 -2.31
CA ILE A 152 6.40 -4.29 -3.20
C ILE A 152 7.21 -5.37 -2.49
N THR A 153 8.36 -5.03 -1.91
CA THR A 153 9.20 -5.98 -1.19
C THR A 153 8.44 -6.63 -0.05
N GLY A 154 7.73 -5.83 0.76
CA GLY A 154 6.89 -6.34 1.84
C GLY A 154 5.80 -7.29 1.36
N ALA A 155 5.13 -6.96 0.25
CA ALA A 155 4.07 -7.81 -0.30
C ALA A 155 4.59 -9.10 -0.96
N LEU A 156 5.82 -9.12 -1.45
CA LEU A 156 6.43 -10.30 -2.06
C LEU A 156 7.05 -11.26 -1.05
N MET A 157 7.49 -10.75 0.11
CA MET A 157 8.18 -11.56 1.13
C MET A 157 7.23 -12.22 2.14
N LEU A 158 6.02 -11.70 2.33
CA LEU A 158 5.03 -12.16 3.32
C LEU A 158 3.91 -13.01 2.70
#